data_AF-A0AAD4D085-F1
#
_entry.id   AF-A0AAD4D085-F1
#
_cell.length_a   1.000
_cell.length_b   1.000
_cell.length_c   1.000
_cell.angle_alpha   90.00
_cell.angle_beta   90.00
_cell.angle_gamma   90.00
#
_symmetry.space_group_name_H-M   'P 1'
#
loop_
_entity.id
_entity.type
_entity.pdbx_description
1 polymer ?
#
loop_
_entity_poly.entity_id
_entity_poly.type
_entity_poly.pdbx_seq_one_letter_code
_entity_poly.pdbx_strand_id
1 'polypeptide(L)'
;MSSIEYIHLAHEKIQLTESQCVLPVARPKETRNGQPIRKCITIKSHDDPLLCPVQAITEYLHRISDHDIMVPHPKNNRELYRPLVRDIRFPNKSAKSNTNSNHIASVTELLSLPETAKVRVI
;
A
#
# COMPACT_ATOMS: atom_id res chain seq x y z
N MET A 1 -11.07 17.96 7.43
CA MET A 1 -11.05 17.00 6.30
C MET A 1 -9.73 16.24 6.36
N SER A 2 -9.70 15.04 6.91
CA SER A 2 -8.49 14.23 6.97
C SER A 2 -8.25 13.57 5.62
N SER A 3 -7.31 14.12 4.85
CA SER A 3 -6.83 13.48 3.63
C SER A 3 -6.17 12.15 4.01
N ILE A 4 -6.75 11.04 3.55
CA ILE A 4 -6.09 9.73 3.59
C ILE A 4 -4.86 9.86 2.68
N GLU A 5 -3.68 9.92 3.29
CA GLU A 5 -2.41 9.98 2.57
C GLU A 5 -2.05 8.54 2.17
N TYR A 6 -1.97 8.28 0.87
CA TYR A 6 -1.50 7.01 0.34
C TYR A 6 -0.05 6.78 0.81
N ILE A 7 0.27 5.53 1.16
CA ILE A 7 1.66 5.14 1.41
C ILE A 7 2.36 5.11 0.05
N HIS A 8 2.98 6.22 -0.31
CA HIS A 8 3.82 6.32 -1.49
C HIS A 8 5.19 5.71 -1.16
N LEU A 9 5.63 4.73 -1.93
CA LEU A 9 6.92 4.09 -1.69
C LEU A 9 8.04 4.93 -2.28
N ALA A 10 9.12 5.11 -1.52
CA ALA A 10 10.28 5.88 -1.93
C ALA A 10 10.92 5.33 -3.23
N HIS A 11 11.92 6.05 -3.73
CA HIS A 11 12.79 5.55 -4.81
C HIS A 11 13.47 4.21 -4.45
N GLU A 12 13.60 3.90 -3.15
CA GLU A 12 14.09 2.62 -2.66
C GLU A 12 13.09 1.49 -2.94
N LYS A 13 13.59 0.32 -3.37
CA LYS A 13 12.74 -0.84 -3.66
C LYS A 13 12.15 -1.41 -2.36
N ILE A 14 10.95 -1.99 -2.46
CA ILE A 14 10.40 -2.85 -1.41
C ILE A 14 11.43 -3.93 -1.10
N GLN A 15 11.77 -4.12 0.16
CA GLN A 15 12.68 -5.19 0.58
C GLN A 15 11.84 -6.36 1.08
N LEU A 16 11.92 -7.49 0.40
CA LEU A 16 11.21 -8.72 0.76
C LEU A 16 12.20 -9.76 1.30
N THR A 17 11.76 -10.43 2.36
CA THR A 17 12.38 -11.63 2.93
C THR A 17 11.25 -12.60 3.29
N GLU A 18 11.58 -13.84 3.64
CA GLU A 18 10.56 -14.81 4.08
C GLU A 18 9.83 -14.36 5.35
N SER A 19 10.50 -13.63 6.25
CA SER A 19 9.98 -13.25 7.56
C SER A 19 9.39 -11.83 7.63
N GLN A 20 9.70 -10.97 6.66
CA GLN A 20 9.22 -9.59 6.65
C GLN A 20 9.30 -8.90 5.29
N CYS A 21 8.47 -7.87 5.14
CA CYS A 21 8.46 -6.90 4.06
C CYS A 21 8.72 -5.51 4.63
N VAL A 22 9.69 -4.78 4.07
CA VAL A 22 10.00 -3.40 4.47
C VAL A 22 9.61 -2.44 3.36
N LEU A 23 8.74 -1.50 3.71
CA LEU A 23 8.18 -0.48 2.81
C LEU A 23 8.78 0.90 3.15
N PRO A 24 9.69 1.44 2.31
CA PRO A 24 10.23 2.78 2.53
C PRO A 24 9.20 3.84 2.14
N VAL A 25 8.89 4.77 3.03
CA VAL A 25 7.90 5.83 2.78
C VAL A 25 8.55 7.01 2.04
N ALA A 26 8.03 7.36 0.86
CA ALA A 26 8.55 8.42 0.00
C ALA A 26 8.47 9.81 0.66
N ARG A 27 7.34 10.10 1.32
CA ARG A 27 7.10 11.39 1.96
C ARG A 27 6.42 11.22 3.32
N PRO A 28 7.19 10.97 4.38
CA PRO A 28 6.66 10.89 5.73
C PRO A 28 6.12 12.27 6.15
N LYS A 29 4.95 12.28 6.78
CA LYS A 29 4.32 13.51 7.29
C LYS A 29 5.11 14.14 8.44
N GLU A 30 5.80 13.32 9.21
CA GLU A 30 6.56 13.77 10.38
C GLU A 30 7.91 14.36 9.98
N THR A 31 8.24 15.48 10.63
CA THR A 31 9.52 16.18 10.47
C THR A 31 10.27 16.22 11.80
N ARG A 32 11.60 16.18 11.73
CA ARG A 32 12.51 16.43 12.86
C ARG A 32 13.43 17.56 12.46
N ASN A 33 13.42 18.64 13.24
CA ASN A 33 14.20 19.86 12.95
C ASN A 33 13.94 20.43 11.53
N GLY A 34 12.68 20.43 11.10
CA GLY A 34 12.29 20.93 9.77
C GLY A 34 12.63 20.02 8.59
N GLN A 35 13.24 18.86 8.83
CA GLN A 35 13.54 17.86 7.79
C GLN A 35 12.59 16.66 7.88
N PRO A 36 12.07 16.12 6.75
CA PRO A 36 11.26 14.91 6.75
C PRO A 36 12.04 13.72 7.35
N ILE A 37 11.45 13.03 8.32
CA ILE A 37 12.08 11.85 8.94
C ILE A 37 11.87 10.66 8.01
N ARG A 38 12.92 10.14 7.35
CA ARG A 38 12.79 8.89 6.58
C ARG A 38 12.19 7.79 7.48
N LYS A 39 11.06 7.21 7.04
CA LYS A 39 10.36 6.14 7.75
C LYS A 39 10.26 4.91 6.87
N CYS A 40 10.50 3.76 7.47
CA CYS A 40 10.19 2.47 6.89
C CYS A 40 9.06 1.81 7.69
N ILE A 41 8.13 1.16 7.00
CA ILE A 41 7.09 0.35 7.63
C ILE A 41 7.49 -1.11 7.45
N THR A 42 7.61 -1.85 8.56
CA THR A 42 7.91 -3.28 8.53
C THR A 42 6.64 -4.08 8.74
N ILE A 43 6.34 -4.95 7.79
CA ILE A 43 5.25 -5.93 7.83
C ILE A 43 5.88 -7.29 8.09
N LYS A 44 5.43 -8.00 9.13
CA LYS A 44 5.95 -9.33 9.47
C LYS A 44 5.15 -10.43 8.77
N SER A 45 5.80 -11.57 8.55
CA SER A 45 5.12 -12.79 8.10
C SER A 45 4.13 -13.28 9.15
N HIS A 46 3.13 -14.02 8.68
CA HIS A 46 2.19 -14.76 9.53
C HIS A 46 2.39 -16.26 9.26
N ASP A 47 2.17 -17.09 10.28
CA ASP A 47 2.40 -18.53 10.17
C ASP A 47 1.38 -19.20 9.23
N ASP A 48 0.12 -18.73 9.26
CA ASP A 48 -0.90 -19.13 8.27
C ASP A 48 -0.61 -18.47 6.90
N PRO A 49 -0.33 -19.26 5.84
CA PRO A 49 -0.07 -18.75 4.50
C PRO A 49 -1.21 -17.92 3.90
N LEU A 50 -2.48 -18.27 4.19
CA LEU A 50 -3.64 -17.55 3.66
C LEU A 50 -3.81 -16.17 4.29
N LEU A 51 -3.26 -15.98 5.49
CA LEU A 51 -3.28 -14.73 6.22
C LEU A 51 -1.93 -13.99 6.16
N CYS A 52 -0.94 -14.54 5.47
CA CYS A 52 0.41 -14.01 5.47
C CYS A 52 0.54 -12.77 4.55
N PRO A 53 0.72 -11.56 5.11
CA PRO A 53 0.79 -10.35 4.31
C PRO A 53 2.08 -10.28 3.48
N VAL A 54 3.17 -10.90 3.94
CA VAL A 54 4.44 -10.98 3.20
C VAL A 54 4.27 -11.83 1.94
N GLN A 55 3.61 -12.98 2.04
CA GLN A 55 3.31 -13.82 0.88
C GLN A 55 2.33 -13.13 -0.07
N ALA A 56 1.27 -12.50 0.46
CA ALA A 56 0.32 -11.75 -0.35
C ALA A 56 0.99 -10.61 -1.14
N ILE A 57 1.89 -9.84 -0.51
CA ILE A 57 2.66 -8.79 -1.20
C ILE A 57 3.60 -9.40 -2.23
N THR A 58 4.31 -10.47 -1.89
CA THR A 58 5.24 -11.14 -2.81
C THR A 58 4.52 -11.59 -4.09
N GLU A 59 3.40 -12.29 -3.92
CA GLU A 59 2.59 -12.78 -5.04
C GLU A 59 1.94 -11.63 -5.83
N TYR A 60 1.47 -10.59 -5.13
CA TYR A 60 0.96 -9.38 -5.78
C TYR A 60 2.03 -8.75 -6.68
N LEU A 61 3.25 -8.56 -6.16
CA LEU A 61 4.37 -8.01 -6.91
C LEU A 61 4.69 -8.89 -8.12
N HIS A 62 4.86 -10.20 -7.95
CA HIS A 62 5.10 -11.13 -9.07
C HIS A 62 4.07 -11.02 -10.20
N ARG A 63 2.77 -10.81 -9.86
CA ARG A 63 1.70 -10.69 -10.84
C ARG A 63 1.68 -9.37 -11.59
N ILE A 64 2.15 -8.28 -10.97
CA ILE A 64 2.26 -7.00 -11.65
C ILE A 64 3.56 -7.00 -12.46
N SER A 65 3.45 -7.15 -13.78
CA SER A 65 4.57 -7.38 -14.70
C SER A 65 5.66 -6.29 -14.75
N ASP A 66 5.53 -5.20 -13.99
CA ASP A 66 6.27 -3.96 -14.21
C ASP A 66 6.73 -3.32 -12.89
N HIS A 67 7.65 -3.97 -12.19
CA HIS A 67 8.05 -3.58 -10.83
C HIS A 67 8.76 -2.21 -10.75
N ASP A 68 9.24 -1.69 -11.89
CA ASP A 68 10.08 -0.51 -11.95
C ASP A 68 9.34 0.77 -12.39
N ILE A 69 8.00 0.76 -12.51
CA ILE A 69 7.23 1.98 -12.79
C ILE A 69 7.39 3.00 -11.65
N MET A 70 8.09 4.10 -11.96
CA MET A 70 8.21 5.29 -11.13
C MET A 70 7.31 6.39 -11.69
N VAL A 71 6.56 7.08 -10.82
CA VAL A 71 5.73 8.21 -11.24
C VAL A 71 5.98 9.45 -10.37
N PRO A 72 5.74 10.66 -10.90
CA PRO A 72 5.84 11.89 -10.12
C PRO A 72 4.91 11.87 -8.91
N HIS A 73 5.42 12.28 -7.76
CA HIS A 73 4.65 12.32 -6.53
C HIS A 73 3.53 13.36 -6.64
N PRO A 74 2.27 13.03 -6.28
CA PRO A 74 1.11 13.90 -6.51
C PRO A 74 1.21 15.26 -5.78
N LYS A 75 1.97 15.30 -4.68
CA LYS A 75 2.22 16.53 -3.89
C LYS A 75 3.57 17.20 -4.18
N ASN A 76 4.45 16.60 -4.98
CA ASN A 76 5.77 17.15 -5.34
C ASN A 76 6.28 16.48 -6.62
N ASN A 77 6.14 17.15 -7.76
CA ASN A 77 6.54 16.59 -9.05
C ASN A 77 8.06 16.41 -9.23
N ARG A 78 8.88 16.93 -8.30
CA ARG A 78 10.35 16.72 -8.29
C ARG A 78 10.75 15.39 -7.65
N GLU A 79 9.83 14.74 -6.94
CA GLU A 79 10.03 13.44 -6.31
C GLU A 79 9.32 12.36 -7.14
N LEU A 80 9.95 11.20 -7.26
CA LEU A 80 9.33 10.02 -7.86
C LEU A 80 8.97 9.02 -6.77
N TYR A 81 7.87 8.30 -6.95
CA TYR A 81 7.44 7.24 -6.06
C TYR A 81 6.94 6.02 -6.84
N ARG A 82 6.93 4.85 -6.20
CA ARG A 82 6.26 3.65 -6.72
C ARG A 82 4.88 3.51 -6.07
N PRO A 83 3.79 3.45 -6.86
CA PRO A 83 2.49 3.10 -6.32
C PRO A 83 2.53 1.66 -5.79
N LEU A 84 2.21 1.49 -4.50
CA LEU A 84 2.18 0.18 -3.85
C LEU A 84 1.04 -0.68 -4.42
N VAL A 85 -0.19 -0.15 -4.39
CA VAL A 85 -1.37 -0.80 -5.01
C VAL A 85 -1.76 0.01 -6.23
N ARG A 86 -1.74 -0.63 -7.40
CA ARG A 86 -1.92 -0.01 -8.72
C ARG A 86 -3.33 -0.19 -9.27
N ASP A 87 -3.77 0.77 -10.08
CA ASP A 87 -4.98 0.59 -10.90
C ASP A 87 -4.70 -0.47 -11.97
N ILE A 88 -5.61 -1.45 -12.11
CA ILE A 88 -5.47 -2.59 -13.03
C ILE A 88 -5.40 -2.11 -14.48
N ARG A 89 -6.09 -1.02 -14.83
CA ARG A 89 -6.13 -0.47 -16.19
C ARG A 89 -4.97 0.49 -16.46
N PHE A 90 -4.48 1.14 -15.41
CA PHE A 90 -3.44 2.15 -15.50
C PHE A 90 -2.33 1.87 -14.46
N PRO A 91 -1.37 0.97 -14.77
CA PRO A 91 -0.34 0.53 -13.82
C PRO A 91 0.55 1.66 -13.27
N ASN A 92 0.60 2.79 -13.95
CA ASN A 92 1.29 4.01 -13.52
C ASN A 92 0.48 4.87 -12.52
N LYS A 93 -0.70 4.42 -12.09
CA LYS A 93 -1.54 5.14 -11.12
C LYS A 93 -1.76 4.29 -9.88
N SER A 94 -1.79 4.96 -8.73
CA SER A 94 -2.27 4.35 -7.50
C SER A 94 -3.75 4.00 -7.63
N ALA A 95 -4.18 2.89 -7.04
CA ALA A 95 -5.59 2.55 -6.92
C ALA A 95 -6.35 3.67 -6.20
N LYS A 96 -7.54 4.01 -6.70
CA LYS A 96 -8.35 5.10 -6.13
C LYS A 96 -9.00 4.66 -4.82
N SER A 97 -9.13 5.59 -3.88
CA SER A 97 -9.84 5.33 -2.62
C SER A 97 -11.22 4.71 -2.82
N ASN A 98 -12.05 5.25 -3.73
CA ASN A 98 -13.39 4.68 -4.00
C ASN A 98 -13.32 3.24 -4.51
N THR A 99 -12.32 2.91 -5.34
CA THR A 99 -12.12 1.54 -5.82
C THR A 99 -11.79 0.60 -4.67
N ASN A 100 -10.89 1.03 -3.76
CA ASN A 100 -10.57 0.26 -2.57
C ASN A 100 -11.79 0.07 -1.66
N SER A 101 -12.56 1.13 -1.40
CA SER A 101 -13.78 1.05 -0.59
C SER A 101 -14.80 0.07 -1.19
N ASN A 102 -14.99 0.10 -2.51
CA ASN A 102 -15.90 -0.82 -3.20
C ASN A 102 -15.43 -2.27 -3.09
N HIS A 103 -14.12 -2.53 -3.22
CA HIS A 103 -13.57 -3.88 -3.04
C HIS A 103 -13.72 -4.37 -1.60
N ILE A 104 -13.48 -3.51 -0.61
CA ILE A 104 -13.68 -3.84 0.81
C ILE A 104 -15.14 -4.20 1.05
N ALA A 105 -16.09 -3.37 0.59
CA ALA A 105 -17.51 -3.63 0.74
C ALA A 105 -17.92 -4.96 0.09
N SER A 106 -17.51 -5.20 -1.16
CA SER A 106 -17.82 -6.44 -1.89
C SER A 106 -17.25 -7.70 -1.20
N VAL A 107 -16.00 -7.65 -0.72
CA VAL A 107 -15.41 -8.77 0.03
C VAL A 107 -16.15 -8.97 1.36
N THR A 108 -16.50 -7.89 2.05
CA THR A 108 -17.23 -7.92 3.32
C THR A 108 -18.63 -8.51 3.16
N GLU A 109 -19.31 -8.27 2.04
CA GLU A 109 -20.62 -8.88 1.72
C GLU A 109 -20.51 -10.39 1.47
N LEU A 110 -19.41 -10.84 0.86
CA LEU A 110 -19.15 -12.26 0.61
C LEU A 110 -18.77 -13.02 1.87
N LEU A 111 -18.06 -12.36 2.79
CA LEU A 111 -17.78 -12.91 4.10
C LEU A 111 -19.08 -12.85 4.91
N SER A 112 -19.61 -14.00 5.34
CA SER A 112 -20.79 -14.05 6.22
C SER A 112 -20.44 -13.56 7.64
N LEU A 113 -20.04 -12.30 7.75
CA LEU A 113 -19.58 -11.70 8.99
C LEU A 113 -20.77 -11.49 9.94
N PRO A 114 -20.58 -11.76 11.24
CA PRO A 114 -21.59 -11.42 12.23
C PRO A 114 -21.86 -9.91 12.21
N GLU A 115 -23.09 -9.49 12.53
CA GLU A 115 -23.53 -8.09 12.57
C GLU A 115 -22.57 -7.18 13.34
N THR A 116 -21.92 -7.72 14.37
CA THR A 116 -20.93 -7.03 15.23
C THR A 116 -19.60 -6.71 14.54
N ALA A 117 -19.27 -7.39 13.44
CA ALA A 117 -18.03 -7.24 12.70
C ALA A 117 -18.20 -6.49 11.37
N LYS A 118 -19.43 -6.12 10.99
CA LYS A 118 -19.70 -5.31 9.80
C LYS A 118 -19.20 -3.89 10.05
N VAL A 119 -18.01 -3.58 9.55
CA VAL A 119 -17.45 -2.23 9.59
C VAL A 119 -18.33 -1.31 8.74
N ARG A 120 -18.94 -0.29 9.38
CA ARG A 120 -19.61 0.80 8.64
C ARG A 120 -18.54 1.58 7.88
N VAL A 121 -18.45 1.37 6.58
CA VAL A 121 -17.64 2.21 5.69
C VAL A 121 -18.38 3.56 5.58
N ILE A 122 -17.81 4.61 6.19
CA ILE A 122 -18.32 5.98 6.17
C ILE A 122 -17.74 6.72 4.97
#